data_AF-A0A2H0Y4F5-F1
#
_entry.id   AF-A0A2H0Y4F5-F1
#
_cell.length_a   1.000
_cell.length_b   1.000
_cell.length_c   1.000
_cell.angle_alpha   90.00
_cell.angle_beta   90.00
_cell.angle_gamma   90.00
#
_symmetry.space_group_name_H-M   'P 1'
#
loop_
_entity.id
_entity.type
_entity.pdbx_description
1 polymer ?
#
loop_
_entity_poly.entity_id
_entity_poly.type
_entity_poly.pdbx_seq_one_letter_code
_entity_poly.pdbx_strand_id
1 'polypeptide(L)'
;MLGYRSQITVKIFGYYFLNPSKAHYINELADMLNVDVGNLFRKLKELEKEGILVAEQQGNQRYFKLNKNYPLLKELKKTYEIKYGLTRRLSEKIKDLKKLKEAYIFGSYAQNKLQQESDIDILLIGDHSTIEAKRLILPLQKIIKREINIIDLSLKELESRKKNKDAFISTLFSQKIIKIH
;
A
#
# COMPACT_ATOMS: atom_id res chain seq x y z
N MET A 1 -14.61 17.98 -14.11
CA MET A 1 -13.48 18.07 -13.15
C MET A 1 -13.44 16.75 -12.38
N LEU A 2 -12.33 16.01 -12.48
CA LEU A 2 -12.26 14.57 -12.24
C LEU A 2 -12.84 14.13 -10.88
N GLY A 3 -13.83 13.22 -10.93
CA GLY A 3 -14.61 12.70 -9.79
C GLY A 3 -13.82 11.78 -8.85
N TYR A 4 -12.53 12.02 -8.67
CA TYR A 4 -11.61 11.19 -7.87
C TYR A 4 -11.71 11.41 -6.35
N ARG A 5 -12.66 12.24 -5.91
CA ARG A 5 -12.88 12.55 -4.49
C ARG A 5 -13.81 11.56 -3.78
N SER A 6 -14.46 10.65 -4.52
CA SER A 6 -15.38 9.70 -3.89
C SER A 6 -14.62 8.70 -3.03
N GLN A 7 -15.16 8.37 -1.86
CA GLN A 7 -14.55 7.37 -0.97
C GLN A 7 -14.37 6.02 -1.66
N ILE A 8 -15.29 5.67 -2.58
CA ILE A 8 -15.23 4.45 -3.39
C ILE A 8 -14.00 4.49 -4.31
N THR A 9 -13.75 5.61 -4.99
CA THR A 9 -12.56 5.77 -5.84
C THR A 9 -11.28 5.61 -5.03
N VAL A 10 -11.24 6.21 -3.83
CA VAL A 10 -10.08 6.11 -2.93
C VAL A 10 -9.82 4.65 -2.53
N LYS A 11 -10.87 3.87 -2.27
CA LYS A 11 -10.77 2.44 -1.95
C LYS A 11 -10.29 1.61 -3.16
N ILE A 12 -10.89 1.83 -4.34
CA ILE A 12 -10.50 1.15 -5.59
C ILE A 12 -9.01 1.39 -5.90
N PHE A 13 -8.57 2.65 -5.86
CA PHE A 13 -7.17 3.01 -6.12
C PHE A 13 -6.23 2.48 -5.04
N GLY A 14 -6.63 2.52 -3.76
CA GLY A 14 -5.84 1.95 -2.67
C GLY A 14 -5.55 0.47 -2.86
N TYR A 15 -6.54 -0.27 -3.36
CA TYR A 15 -6.35 -1.67 -3.72
C TYR A 15 -5.51 -1.84 -4.99
N TYR A 16 -5.95 -1.31 -6.14
CA TYR A 16 -5.31 -1.62 -7.43
C TYR A 16 -3.93 -1.00 -7.62
N PHE A 17 -3.60 0.11 -6.97
CA PHE A 17 -2.25 0.66 -7.06
C PHE A 17 -1.23 -0.20 -6.31
N LEU A 18 -1.67 -0.86 -5.24
CA LEU A 18 -0.90 -1.87 -4.52
C LEU A 18 -1.06 -3.26 -5.14
N ASN A 19 -2.06 -3.53 -5.98
CA ASN A 19 -2.30 -4.83 -6.58
C ASN A 19 -2.49 -4.74 -8.11
N PRO A 20 -1.52 -4.17 -8.87
CA PRO A 20 -1.75 -3.75 -10.26
C PRO A 20 -1.95 -4.90 -11.26
N SER A 21 -1.63 -6.14 -10.87
CA SER A 21 -1.83 -7.33 -11.72
C SER A 21 -3.10 -8.11 -11.39
N LYS A 22 -3.82 -7.74 -10.32
CA LYS A 22 -5.03 -8.47 -9.90
C LYS A 22 -6.24 -8.00 -10.72
N ALA A 23 -7.17 -8.92 -10.92
CA ALA A 23 -8.45 -8.69 -11.58
C ALA A 23 -9.55 -9.28 -10.70
N HIS A 24 -10.66 -8.58 -10.56
CA HIS A 24 -11.78 -9.01 -9.72
C HIS A 24 -13.11 -8.83 -10.43
N TYR A 25 -14.01 -9.78 -10.22
CA TYR A 25 -15.41 -9.56 -10.54
C TYR A 25 -16.06 -8.67 -9.46
N ILE A 26 -17.21 -8.09 -9.79
CA ILE A 26 -17.78 -6.98 -9.03
C ILE A 26 -18.09 -7.35 -7.58
N ASN A 27 -18.72 -8.51 -7.33
CA ASN A 27 -19.16 -8.88 -5.99
C ASN A 27 -17.97 -9.16 -5.06
N GLU A 28 -16.94 -9.86 -5.56
CA GLU A 28 -15.70 -10.07 -4.80
C GLU A 28 -15.06 -8.74 -4.40
N LEU A 29 -15.00 -7.79 -5.34
CA LEU A 29 -14.43 -6.48 -5.07
C LEU A 29 -15.30 -5.65 -4.10
N ALA A 30 -16.62 -5.78 -4.18
CA ALA A 30 -17.56 -5.12 -3.26
C ALA A 30 -17.36 -5.58 -1.82
N ASP A 31 -17.28 -6.90 -1.62
CA ASP A 31 -17.03 -7.51 -0.31
C ASP A 31 -15.65 -7.10 0.22
N MET A 32 -14.62 -7.17 -0.65
CA MET A 32 -13.25 -6.82 -0.31
C MET A 32 -13.09 -5.36 0.13
N LEU A 33 -13.74 -4.44 -0.57
CA LEU A 33 -13.66 -3.01 -0.29
C LEU A 33 -14.70 -2.55 0.75
N ASN A 34 -15.62 -3.43 1.15
CA ASN A 34 -16.78 -3.11 1.98
C ASN A 34 -17.54 -1.90 1.42
N VAL A 35 -18.06 -2.06 0.20
CA VAL A 35 -18.82 -1.06 -0.56
C VAL A 35 -20.05 -1.71 -1.18
N ASP A 36 -21.15 -0.97 -1.22
CA ASP A 36 -22.35 -1.40 -1.94
C ASP A 36 -22.07 -1.71 -3.43
N VAL A 37 -22.60 -2.84 -3.90
CA VAL A 37 -22.36 -3.39 -5.24
C VAL A 37 -22.80 -2.42 -6.34
N GLY A 38 -23.96 -1.79 -6.20
CA GLY A 38 -24.51 -0.87 -7.21
C GLY A 38 -23.67 0.39 -7.37
N ASN A 39 -23.27 0.99 -6.24
CA ASN A 39 -22.39 2.16 -6.23
C ASN A 39 -20.99 1.82 -6.73
N LEU A 40 -20.45 0.66 -6.36
CA LEU A 40 -19.18 0.18 -6.86
C LEU A 40 -19.23 0.00 -8.39
N PHE A 41 -20.26 -0.68 -8.90
CA PHE A 41 -20.41 -0.93 -10.33
C PHE A 41 -20.46 0.37 -11.14
N ARG A 42 -21.26 1.35 -10.68
CA ARG A 42 -21.31 2.68 -11.32
C ARG A 42 -19.93 3.33 -11.38
N LYS A 43 -19.16 3.24 -10.29
CA LYS A 43 -17.81 3.82 -10.24
C LYS A 43 -16.80 3.06 -11.09
N LEU A 44 -16.86 1.72 -11.13
CA LEU A 44 -16.00 0.90 -11.98
C LEU A 44 -16.23 1.21 -13.47
N LYS A 45 -17.50 1.39 -13.88
CA LYS A 45 -17.87 1.79 -15.24
C LYS A 45 -17.34 3.18 -15.62
N GLU A 46 -17.37 4.13 -14.71
CA GLU A 46 -16.78 5.46 -14.91
C GLU A 46 -15.27 5.36 -15.13
N LEU A 47 -14.56 4.62 -14.27
CA LEU A 47 -13.11 4.43 -14.38
C LEU A 47 -12.70 3.62 -15.62
N GLU A 48 -13.55 2.69 -16.06
CA GLU A 48 -13.37 1.96 -17.32
C GLU A 48 -13.53 2.90 -18.52
N LYS A 49 -14.56 3.75 -18.53
CA LYS A 49 -14.79 4.74 -19.59
C LYS A 49 -13.65 5.75 -19.69
N GLU A 50 -13.04 6.11 -18.56
CA GLU A 50 -11.83 6.94 -18.50
C GLU A 50 -10.55 6.19 -18.93
N GLY A 51 -10.60 4.86 -19.10
CA GLY A 51 -9.47 4.02 -19.48
C GLY A 51 -8.50 3.71 -18.34
N ILE A 52 -8.83 4.07 -17.10
CA ILE A 52 -8.00 3.78 -15.91
C ILE A 52 -8.10 2.30 -15.54
N LEU A 53 -9.30 1.73 -15.67
CA LEU A 53 -9.53 0.30 -15.56
C LEU A 53 -9.84 -0.26 -16.94
N VAL A 54 -9.57 -1.54 -17.13
CA VAL A 54 -10.12 -2.33 -18.24
C VAL A 54 -11.00 -3.41 -17.67
N ALA A 55 -12.05 -3.78 -18.41
CA ALA A 55 -12.89 -4.92 -18.06
C ALA A 55 -12.76 -6.03 -19.10
N GLU A 56 -12.74 -7.27 -18.64
CA GLU A 56 -12.71 -8.47 -19.47
C GLU A 56 -13.86 -9.39 -19.08
N GLN A 57 -14.52 -9.97 -20.09
CA GLN A 57 -15.55 -10.97 -19.88
C GLN A 57 -14.90 -12.35 -19.76
N GLN A 58 -15.18 -13.06 -18.68
CA GLN A 58 -14.76 -14.44 -18.47
C GLN A 58 -16.00 -15.26 -18.11
N GLY A 59 -16.48 -16.07 -19.08
CA GLY A 59 -17.78 -16.72 -18.98
C GLY A 59 -18.90 -15.69 -18.81
N ASN A 60 -19.71 -15.85 -17.76
CA ASN A 60 -20.82 -14.94 -17.43
C ASN A 60 -20.41 -13.78 -16.51
N GLN A 61 -19.13 -13.69 -16.11
CA GLN A 61 -18.64 -12.70 -15.17
C GLN A 61 -17.78 -11.64 -15.86
N ARG A 62 -17.90 -10.40 -15.37
CA ARG A 62 -17.09 -9.26 -15.82
C ARG A 62 -16.05 -8.93 -14.77
N TYR A 63 -14.79 -9.06 -15.14
CA TYR A 63 -13.64 -8.77 -14.30
C TYR A 63 -13.07 -7.40 -14.61
N PHE A 64 -12.71 -6.64 -13.59
CA PHE A 64 -12.06 -5.34 -13.71
C PHE A 64 -10.61 -5.45 -13.25
N LYS A 65 -9.69 -4.77 -13.93
CA LYS A 65 -8.28 -4.67 -13.55
C LYS A 65 -7.71 -3.30 -13.90
N LEU A 66 -6.59 -2.94 -13.27
CA LEU A 66 -5.88 -1.71 -13.58
C LEU A 66 -5.32 -1.72 -15.00
N ASN A 67 -5.57 -0.67 -15.77
CA ASN A 67 -4.92 -0.47 -17.06
C ASN A 67 -3.49 0.04 -16.83
N LYS A 68 -2.52 -0.86 -16.90
CA LYS A 68 -1.09 -0.51 -16.76
C LYS A 68 -0.58 0.42 -17.87
N ASN A 69 -1.29 0.46 -19.00
CA ASN A 69 -0.95 1.29 -20.16
C ASN A 69 -1.69 2.64 -20.16
N TYR A 70 -2.43 2.98 -19.08
CA TYR A 70 -3.09 4.26 -18.98
C TYR A 70 -2.05 5.41 -18.96
N PRO A 71 -2.11 6.39 -19.89
CA PRO A 71 -1.04 7.38 -20.07
C PRO A 71 -0.67 8.19 -18.82
N LEU A 72 -1.65 8.47 -17.95
CA LEU A 72 -1.47 9.28 -16.75
C LEU A 72 -1.40 8.43 -15.47
N LEU A 73 -1.11 7.14 -15.58
CA LEU A 73 -1.14 6.24 -14.43
C LEU A 73 -0.13 6.63 -13.36
N LYS A 74 1.06 7.08 -13.77
CA LYS A 74 2.13 7.48 -12.87
C LYS A 74 1.76 8.72 -12.07
N GLU A 75 1.19 9.73 -12.74
CA GLU A 75 0.72 10.99 -12.17
C GLU A 75 -0.46 10.76 -11.22
N LEU A 76 -1.38 9.88 -11.62
CA LEU A 76 -2.53 9.48 -10.81
C LEU A 76 -2.08 8.77 -9.52
N LYS A 77 -1.16 7.81 -9.63
CA LYS A 77 -0.55 7.12 -8.47
C LYS A 77 0.15 8.11 -7.55
N LYS A 78 0.95 9.03 -8.11
CA LYS A 78 1.66 10.06 -7.31
C LYS A 78 0.69 10.95 -6.55
N THR A 79 -0.36 11.42 -7.23
CA THR A 79 -1.38 12.30 -6.61
C THR A 79 -2.17 11.56 -5.53
N TYR A 80 -2.50 10.29 -5.77
CA TYR A 80 -3.12 9.42 -4.79
C TYR A 80 -2.21 9.22 -3.58
N GLU A 81 -0.95 8.88 -3.79
CA GLU A 81 0.00 8.58 -2.72
C GLU A 81 0.18 9.79 -1.78
N ILE A 82 0.25 11.00 -2.33
CA ILE A 82 0.34 12.24 -1.54
C ILE A 82 -0.86 12.43 -0.62
N LYS A 83 -2.07 12.10 -1.07
CA LYS A 83 -3.31 12.42 -0.35
C LYS A 83 -3.83 11.27 0.51
N TYR A 84 -3.79 10.06 -0.02
CA TYR A 84 -4.47 8.87 0.51
C TYR A 84 -3.55 7.65 0.60
N GLY A 85 -2.26 7.84 0.29
CA GLY A 85 -1.28 6.79 0.10
C GLY A 85 -1.00 5.91 1.30
N LEU A 86 -0.30 4.82 1.04
CA LEU A 86 0.11 3.86 2.06
C LEU A 86 1.00 4.53 3.11
N THR A 87 1.92 5.38 2.67
CA THR A 87 2.86 6.12 3.53
C THR A 87 2.12 6.87 4.64
N ARG A 88 1.09 7.64 4.25
CA ARG A 88 0.27 8.41 5.19
C ARG A 88 -0.50 7.50 6.14
N ARG A 89 -1.15 6.46 5.61
CA ARG A 89 -1.95 5.52 6.42
C ARG A 89 -1.10 4.77 7.44
N LEU A 90 0.11 4.36 7.07
CA LEU A 90 1.06 3.74 7.98
C LEU A 90 1.49 4.70 9.08
N SER A 91 1.91 5.92 8.70
CA SER A 91 2.26 6.97 9.66
C SER A 91 1.13 7.24 10.66
N GLU A 92 -0.11 7.36 10.18
CA GLU A 92 -1.30 7.55 11.04
C GLU A 92 -1.58 6.36 11.96
N LYS A 93 -1.22 5.12 11.58
CA LYS A 93 -1.39 3.93 12.41
C LYS A 93 -0.33 3.78 13.49
N ILE A 94 0.90 4.20 13.21
CA ILE A 94 2.03 4.01 14.13
C ILE A 94 2.34 5.26 14.97
N LYS A 95 1.73 6.42 14.68
CA LYS A 95 1.96 7.67 15.42
C LYS A 95 1.78 7.54 16.94
N ASP A 96 0.86 6.67 17.38
CA ASP A 96 0.52 6.47 18.79
C ASP A 96 1.31 5.31 19.43
N LEU A 97 2.21 4.67 18.67
CA LEU A 97 3.04 3.58 19.16
C LEU A 97 4.10 4.13 20.12
N LYS A 98 3.93 3.81 21.41
CA LYS A 98 4.83 4.31 22.46
C LYS A 98 6.25 3.81 22.24
N LYS A 99 7.23 4.69 22.51
CA LYS A 99 8.68 4.44 22.40
C LYS A 99 9.19 4.16 20.98
N LEU A 100 8.36 4.31 19.93
CA LEU A 100 8.83 4.38 18.55
C LEU A 100 9.59 5.69 18.31
N LYS A 101 10.80 5.60 17.75
CA LYS A 101 11.67 6.75 17.48
C LYS A 101 11.70 7.11 16.01
N GLU A 102 11.84 6.11 15.14
CA GLU A 102 11.84 6.30 13.69
C GLU A 102 11.13 5.13 13.02
N ALA A 103 10.52 5.39 11.86
CA ALA A 103 10.00 4.32 11.02
C ALA A 103 10.23 4.60 9.54
N TYR A 104 10.52 3.54 8.79
CA TYR A 104 10.82 3.61 7.37
C TYR A 104 10.09 2.52 6.60
N ILE A 105 9.61 2.83 5.40
CA ILE A 105 9.28 1.83 4.37
C ILE A 105 10.53 1.63 3.51
N PHE A 106 10.91 0.40 3.26
CA PHE A 106 12.05 0.06 2.41
C PHE A 106 11.68 -1.02 1.38
N GLY A 107 12.69 -1.57 0.70
CA GLY A 107 12.51 -2.66 -0.25
C GLY A 107 11.80 -2.24 -1.53
N SER A 108 11.08 -3.19 -2.12
CA SER A 108 10.51 -3.06 -3.47
C SER A 108 9.48 -1.94 -3.59
N TYR A 109 8.70 -1.66 -2.53
CA TYR A 109 7.75 -0.55 -2.48
C TYR A 109 8.47 0.80 -2.61
N ALA A 110 9.47 1.06 -1.77
CA ALA A 110 10.19 2.33 -1.75
C ALA A 110 10.91 2.59 -3.10
N GLN A 111 11.35 1.53 -3.77
CA GLN A 111 12.01 1.56 -5.08
C GLN A 111 11.05 1.63 -6.28
N ASN A 112 9.72 1.61 -6.09
CA ASN A 112 8.72 1.49 -7.16
C ASN A 112 8.87 0.20 -8.01
N LYS A 113 9.37 -0.88 -7.42
CA LYS A 113 9.60 -2.19 -8.06
C LYS A 113 8.72 -3.31 -7.47
N LEU A 114 7.66 -2.92 -6.79
CA LEU A 114 6.72 -3.82 -6.12
C LEU A 114 6.12 -4.81 -7.13
N GLN A 115 6.34 -6.11 -6.92
CA GLN A 115 5.81 -7.17 -7.80
C GLN A 115 4.43 -7.62 -7.33
N GLN A 116 3.86 -8.71 -7.88
CA GLN A 116 2.55 -9.18 -7.45
C GLN A 116 2.59 -9.88 -6.09
N GLU A 117 3.67 -10.59 -5.80
CA GLU A 117 3.82 -11.42 -4.60
C GLU A 117 4.63 -10.76 -3.49
N SER A 118 5.25 -9.60 -3.76
CA SER A 118 6.08 -8.93 -2.75
C SER A 118 5.26 -8.48 -1.54
N ASP A 119 5.83 -8.56 -0.36
CA ASP A 119 5.37 -7.86 0.83
C ASP A 119 5.78 -6.38 0.78
N ILE A 120 5.24 -5.60 1.73
CA ILE A 120 5.70 -4.25 2.03
C ILE A 120 6.59 -4.33 3.26
N ASP A 121 7.85 -3.98 3.10
CA ASP A 121 8.81 -4.00 4.21
C ASP A 121 8.81 -2.68 4.98
N ILE A 122 8.63 -2.76 6.30
CA ILE A 122 8.78 -1.62 7.20
C ILE A 122 9.83 -1.90 8.28
N LEU A 123 10.62 -0.88 8.58
CA LEU A 123 11.59 -0.86 9.66
C LEU A 123 11.06 0.06 10.76
N LEU A 124 10.93 -0.45 11.98
CA LEU A 124 10.55 0.30 13.17
C LEU A 124 11.75 0.36 14.12
N ILE A 125 12.18 1.57 14.47
CA ILE A 125 13.33 1.79 15.35
C ILE A 125 12.84 2.41 16.66
N GLY A 126 13.10 1.74 17.78
CA GLY A 126 12.69 2.18 19.11
C GLY A 126 12.59 1.03 20.11
N ASP A 127 12.17 1.36 21.33
CA ASP A 127 11.90 0.39 22.39
C ASP A 127 10.39 0.10 22.51
N HIS A 128 9.69 0.15 21.36
CA HIS A 128 8.25 -0.11 21.26
C HIS A 128 7.93 -1.60 21.43
N SER A 129 6.66 -1.90 21.66
CA SER A 129 6.17 -3.28 21.69
C SER A 129 5.92 -3.79 20.27
N THR A 130 6.63 -4.85 19.87
CA THR A 130 6.38 -5.57 18.60
C THR A 130 4.93 -6.05 18.49
N ILE A 131 4.33 -6.52 19.60
CA ILE A 131 2.95 -7.00 19.62
C ILE A 131 1.99 -5.83 19.33
N GLU A 132 2.24 -4.68 19.92
CA GLU A 132 1.42 -3.49 19.70
C GLU A 132 1.56 -2.96 18.26
N ALA A 133 2.78 -2.93 17.72
CA ALA A 133 3.03 -2.54 16.33
C ALA A 133 2.23 -3.43 15.34
N LYS A 134 2.33 -4.75 15.49
CA LYS A 134 1.57 -5.72 14.69
C LYS A 134 0.07 -5.49 14.80
N ARG A 135 -0.45 -5.26 16.01
CA ARG A 135 -1.87 -4.98 16.26
C ARG A 135 -2.34 -3.71 15.54
N LEU A 136 -1.55 -2.64 15.54
CA LEU A 136 -1.88 -1.37 14.89
C LEU A 136 -1.90 -1.48 13.35
N ILE A 137 -1.00 -2.30 12.79
CA ILE A 137 -0.83 -2.47 11.34
C ILE A 137 -1.80 -3.50 10.74
N LEU A 138 -2.22 -4.51 11.50
CA LEU A 138 -3.09 -5.59 11.03
C LEU A 138 -4.38 -5.10 10.32
N PRO A 139 -5.13 -4.09 10.84
CA PRO A 139 -6.28 -3.56 10.12
C PRO A 139 -5.93 -3.00 8.74
N LEU A 140 -4.75 -2.37 8.60
CA LEU A 140 -4.32 -1.81 7.33
C LEU A 140 -4.00 -2.92 6.32
N GLN A 141 -3.30 -3.98 6.72
CA GLN A 141 -3.03 -5.16 5.87
C GLN A 141 -4.33 -5.75 5.31
N LYS A 142 -5.37 -5.88 6.15
CA LYS A 142 -6.68 -6.39 5.73
C LYS A 142 -7.38 -5.50 4.69
N ILE A 143 -7.17 -4.18 4.77
CA ILE A 143 -7.75 -3.19 3.84
C ILE A 143 -7.00 -3.20 2.51
N ILE A 144 -5.66 -3.19 2.55
CA ILE A 144 -4.83 -3.14 1.33
C ILE A 144 -4.66 -4.51 0.66
N LYS A 145 -5.06 -5.59 1.37
CA LYS A 145 -4.94 -6.99 0.96
C LYS A 145 -3.51 -7.33 0.53
N ARG A 146 -2.55 -6.84 1.31
CA ARG A 146 -1.13 -7.04 1.08
C ARG A 146 -0.42 -7.13 2.41
N GLU A 147 0.51 -8.07 2.51
CA GLU A 147 1.28 -8.29 3.72
C GLU A 147 2.26 -7.13 3.96
N ILE A 148 2.45 -6.82 5.23
CA ILE A 148 3.41 -5.85 5.73
C ILE A 148 4.36 -6.60 6.66
N ASN A 149 5.60 -6.76 6.20
CA ASN A 149 6.67 -7.35 6.97
C ASN A 149 7.31 -6.28 7.87
N ILE A 150 7.43 -6.57 9.17
CA ILE A 150 7.93 -5.63 10.18
C ILE A 150 9.28 -6.11 10.70
N ILE A 151 10.29 -5.26 10.56
CA ILE A 151 11.57 -5.41 11.22
C ILE A 151 11.65 -4.41 12.37
N ASP A 152 11.83 -4.92 13.59
CA ASP A 152 11.98 -4.11 14.79
C ASP A 152 13.46 -4.01 15.18
N LEU A 153 13.96 -2.81 15.47
CA LEU A 153 15.31 -2.59 16.01
C LEU A 153 15.26 -1.61 17.18
N SER A 154 16.01 -1.88 18.26
CA SER A 154 16.30 -0.83 19.24
C SER A 154 17.35 0.14 18.68
N LEU A 155 17.46 1.33 19.28
CA LEU A 155 18.55 2.27 18.92
C LEU A 155 19.93 1.64 19.14
N LYS A 156 20.08 0.89 20.24
CA LYS A 156 21.33 0.19 20.58
C LYS A 156 21.68 -0.89 19.56
N GLU A 157 20.68 -1.66 19.12
CA GLU A 157 20.82 -2.69 18.07
C GLU A 157 21.27 -2.04 16.75
N LEU A 158 20.62 -0.95 16.35
CA LEU A 158 20.95 -0.22 15.13
C LEU A 158 22.39 0.31 15.15
N GLU A 159 22.81 0.96 16.23
CA GLU A 159 24.16 1.49 16.39
C GLU A 159 25.22 0.38 16.38
N SER A 160 24.97 -0.71 17.10
CA SER A 160 25.84 -1.89 17.11
C SER A 160 26.01 -2.47 15.70
N ARG A 161 24.92 -2.68 14.97
CA ARG A 161 24.95 -3.22 13.61
C ARG A 161 25.62 -2.28 12.62
N LYS A 162 25.45 -0.95 12.76
CA LYS A 162 26.19 0.04 11.96
C LYS A 162 27.69 -0.03 12.22
N LYS A 163 28.12 -0.11 13.48
CA LYS A 163 29.54 -0.21 13.86
C LYS A 163 30.18 -1.49 13.31
N ASN A 164 29.44 -2.59 13.32
CA ASN A 164 29.89 -3.89 12.85
C ASN A 164 29.76 -4.06 11.32
N LYS A 165 29.37 -3.02 10.57
CA LYS A 165 29.15 -3.06 9.11
C LYS A 165 28.22 -4.19 8.68
N ASP A 166 27.13 -4.38 9.43
CA ASP A 166 26.10 -5.35 9.12
C ASP A 166 25.57 -5.13 7.68
N ALA A 167 25.60 -6.20 6.87
CA ALA A 167 25.30 -6.12 5.45
C ALA A 167 23.86 -5.65 5.19
N PHE A 168 22.90 -6.07 6.02
CA PHE A 168 21.50 -5.67 5.89
C PHE A 168 21.34 -4.18 6.16
N ILE A 169 21.88 -3.67 7.27
CA ILE A 169 21.80 -2.25 7.63
C ILE A 169 22.51 -1.38 6.59
N SER A 170 23.71 -1.75 6.16
CA SER A 170 24.44 -1.00 5.14
C SER A 170 23.66 -0.93 3.82
N THR A 171 23.08 -2.05 3.38
CA THR A 171 22.27 -2.10 2.16
C THR A 171 20.96 -1.31 2.31
N LEU A 172 20.31 -1.40 3.47
CA LEU A 172 19.04 -0.72 3.74
C LEU A 172 19.18 0.80 3.65
N PHE A 173 20.26 1.36 4.20
CA PHE A 173 20.48 2.82 4.16
C PHE A 173 21.18 3.31 2.89
N SER A 174 21.72 2.42 2.04
CA SER A 174 22.26 2.80 0.72
C SER A 174 21.21 2.88 -0.38
N GLN A 175 20.04 2.26 -0.17
CA GLN A 175 18.93 2.28 -1.12
C GLN A 175 17.90 3.37 -0.77
N LYS A 176 16.94 3.59 -1.68
CA LYS A 176 15.82 4.48 -1.42
C LYS A 176 14.94 3.91 -0.30
N ILE A 177 14.76 4.68 0.76
CA ILE A 177 13.83 4.44 1.86
C ILE A 177 12.87 5.62 2.02
N ILE A 178 11.71 5.39 2.60
CA ILE A 178 10.68 6.41 2.83
C ILE A 178 10.45 6.53 4.33
N LYS A 179 10.76 7.69 4.91
CA LYS A 179 10.49 7.96 6.33
C LYS A 179 9.00 8.16 6.56
N ILE A 180 8.45 7.51 7.59
CA ILE A 180 7.02 7.53 7.95
C ILE A 180 6.74 7.85 9.43
N HIS A 181 7.78 7.88 10.27
CA HIS A 181 7.81 8.41 11.64
C HIS A 181 9.20 8.96 11.93
#